data_AF-A0A8S1IV36-F1
#
_entry.id   AF-A0A8S1IV36-F1
#
_cell.length_a   1.000
_cell.length_b   1.000
_cell.length_c   1.000
_cell.angle_alpha   90.00
_cell.angle_beta   90.00
_cell.angle_gamma   90.00
#
_symmetry.space_group_name_H-M   'P 1'
#
loop_
_entity.id
_entity.type
_entity.pdbx_description
1 polymer ?
#
loop_
_entity_poly.entity_id
_entity_poly.type
_entity_poly.pdbx_seq_one_letter_code
_entity_poly.pdbx_strand_id
1 'polypeptide(L)'
;MMCEADPCQGRCPTASCLFRGRISTKEVDEQMKNVQNKDSSHFVEWISDNVKSSVCNVPSKGPQMNATSIGNSTAIQGMFKRVLDMFTALFRRKAFLHW
;
A
#
# COMPACT_ATOMS: atom_id res chain seq x y z
N MET A 1 -5.36 4.52 4.66
CA MET A 1 -4.08 3.76 4.62
C MET A 1 -3.46 3.81 6.01
N MET A 2 -2.80 2.75 6.48
CA MET A 2 -2.18 2.73 7.81
C MET A 2 -1.01 3.72 7.93
N CYS A 3 -0.39 4.03 6.80
CA CYS A 3 0.53 5.16 6.62
C CYS A 3 -0.22 6.37 6.07
N GLU A 4 0.09 7.58 6.56
CA GLU A 4 -0.45 8.84 6.05
C GLU A 4 0.26 9.25 4.75
N ALA A 5 -0.01 8.51 3.68
CA ALA A 5 0.43 8.78 2.31
C ALA A 5 -0.75 8.59 1.36
N ASP A 6 -0.91 9.50 0.41
CA ASP A 6 -1.94 9.40 -0.63
C ASP A 6 -1.41 8.54 -1.79
N PRO A 7 -1.95 7.33 -2.03
CA PRO A 7 -1.50 6.44 -3.10
C PRO A 7 -1.60 7.07 -4.50
N CYS A 8 -2.53 8.01 -4.69
CA CYS A 8 -2.75 8.69 -5.97
C CYS A 8 -1.59 9.62 -6.35
N GLN A 9 -0.76 10.03 -5.38
CA GLN A 9 0.43 10.87 -5.60
C GLN A 9 1.67 10.06 -6.01
N GLY A 10 1.52 8.75 -6.22
CA GLY A 10 2.62 7.88 -6.60
C GLY A 10 2.20 6.78 -7.55
N ARG A 11 3.15 5.89 -7.83
CA ARG A 11 2.92 4.62 -8.50
C ARG A 11 3.32 3.49 -7.57
N CYS A 12 2.66 2.36 -7.74
CA CYS A 12 2.89 1.15 -6.98
C CYS A 12 3.75 0.20 -7.82
N PRO A 13 5.04 0.00 -7.47
CA PRO A 13 5.85 -1.03 -8.07
C PRO A 13 5.33 -2.43 -7.86
N THR A 14 4.89 -2.76 -6.64
CA THR A 14 4.37 -4.07 -6.28
C THR A 14 3.33 -3.96 -5.17
N ALA A 15 2.32 -4.82 -5.20
CA ALA A 15 1.34 -4.94 -4.14
C ALA A 15 1.00 -6.42 -3.86
N SER A 16 0.55 -6.69 -2.65
CA SER A 16 0.01 -7.99 -2.26
C SER A 16 -1.28 -7.80 -1.47
N CYS A 17 -2.27 -8.65 -1.76
CA CYS A 17 -3.56 -8.66 -1.09
C CYS A 17 -3.86 -10.05 -0.55
N LEU A 18 -3.96 -10.17 0.78
CA LEU A 18 -4.42 -11.37 1.46
C LEU A 18 -5.89 -11.24 1.80
N PHE A 19 -6.72 -12.08 1.18
CA PHE A 19 -8.13 -12.23 1.48
C PHE A 19 -8.33 -13.37 2.48
N ARG A 20 -9.19 -13.17 3.47
CA ARG A 20 -9.55 -14.19 4.45
C ARG A 20 -11.06 -14.39 4.51
N GLY A 21 -11.49 -15.64 4.62
CA GLY A 21 -12.90 -16.05 4.63
C GLY A 21 -13.21 -17.08 3.54
N ARG A 22 -14.46 -17.54 3.48
CA ARG A 22 -14.92 -18.43 2.40
C ARG A 22 -15.15 -17.62 1.13
N ILE A 23 -14.12 -17.46 0.32
CA ILE A 23 -14.12 -16.63 -0.88
C ILE A 23 -13.67 -17.48 -2.07
N SER A 24 -14.33 -17.31 -3.22
CA SER A 24 -13.94 -17.96 -4.47
C SER A 24 -12.62 -17.36 -4.98
N THR A 25 -11.61 -18.20 -5.20
CA THR A 25 -10.32 -17.76 -5.77
C THR A 25 -10.50 -17.13 -7.15
N LYS A 26 -11.42 -17.66 -7.96
CA LYS A 26 -11.78 -17.11 -9.26
C LYS A 26 -12.30 -15.68 -9.16
N GLU A 27 -13.18 -15.41 -8.21
CA GLU A 27 -13.75 -14.08 -8.01
C GLU A 27 -12.67 -13.08 -7.56
N VAL A 28 -11.77 -13.50 -6.66
CA VAL A 28 -10.64 -12.67 -6.24
C VAL A 28 -9.77 -12.29 -7.44
N ASP A 29 -9.40 -13.26 -8.28
CA ASP A 29 -8.54 -12.99 -9.42
C ASP A 29 -9.20 -12.08 -10.46
N GLU A 30 -10.49 -12.24 -10.71
CA GLU A 30 -11.27 -11.35 -11.58
C GLU A 30 -11.33 -9.91 -11.04
N GLN A 31 -11.58 -9.74 -9.73
CA GLN A 31 -11.61 -8.41 -9.12
C GLN A 31 -10.23 -7.75 -9.10
N MET A 32 -9.17 -8.50 -8.81
CA MET A 32 -7.81 -7.95 -8.79
C MET A 32 -7.33 -7.54 -10.18
N LYS A 33 -7.74 -8.26 -11.24
CA LYS A 33 -7.51 -7.83 -12.63
C LYS A 33 -8.30 -6.59 -12.98
N ASN A 34 -9.56 -6.50 -12.56
CA ASN A 34 -10.40 -5.32 -12.80
C ASN A 34 -9.81 -4.05 -12.18
N VAL A 35 -9.31 -4.14 -10.94
CA VAL A 35 -8.63 -3.02 -10.27
C VAL A 35 -7.37 -2.60 -11.04
N GLN A 36 -6.51 -3.55 -11.41
CA GLN A 36 -5.30 -3.25 -12.18
C GLN A 36 -5.62 -2.59 -13.54
N ASN A 37 -6.67 -3.03 -14.22
CA ASN A 37 -7.07 -2.46 -15.51
C ASN A 37 -7.62 -1.03 -15.35
N LYS A 38 -8.48 -0.81 -14.35
CA LYS A 38 -9.08 0.51 -14.07
C LYS A 38 -8.05 1.53 -13.63
N ASP A 39 -7.12 1.11 -12.76
CA ASP A 39 -6.14 1.98 -12.12
C ASP A 39 -4.73 1.77 -12.71
N SER A 40 -4.63 1.35 -13.96
CA SER A 40 -3.36 0.97 -14.61
C SER A 40 -2.28 2.06 -14.53
N SER A 41 -2.66 3.33 -14.56
CA SER A 41 -1.75 4.48 -14.40
C SER A 41 -1.09 4.57 -13.01
N HIS A 42 -1.69 3.97 -11.99
CA HIS A 42 -1.18 3.92 -10.63
C HIS A 42 -0.21 2.76 -10.40
N PHE A 43 -0.06 1.85 -11.35
CA PHE A 43 0.91 0.75 -11.30
C PHE A 43 2.06 1.02 -12.25
N VAL A 44 3.24 0.48 -11.94
CA VAL A 44 4.38 0.60 -12.87
C VAL A 44 4.25 -0.40 -14.02
N GLU A 45 4.51 0.05 -15.24
CA GLU A 45 4.35 -0.77 -16.45
C GLU A 45 5.50 -1.78 -16.68
N TRP A 46 6.68 -1.51 -16.12
CA TRP A 46 7.89 -2.30 -16.36
C TRP A 46 8.00 -3.55 -15.46
N ILE A 47 7.09 -3.72 -14.50
CA ILE A 47 6.93 -4.97 -13.74
C ILE A 47 5.60 -5.59 -14.15
N SER A 48 5.66 -6.68 -14.92
CA SER A 48 4.49 -7.51 -15.24
C SER A 48 3.96 -8.22 -13.98
N ASP A 49 2.64 -8.37 -13.88
CA ASP A 49 1.97 -9.08 -12.76
C ASP A 49 2.44 -8.62 -11.37
N ASN A 50 2.52 -7.30 -11.19
CA ASN A 50 3.04 -6.65 -9.99
C ASN A 50 2.13 -6.74 -8.76
N VAL A 51 0.88 -7.20 -8.92
CA VAL A 51 -0.04 -7.45 -7.81
C VAL A 51 -0.23 -8.95 -7.61
N LYS A 52 -0.05 -9.42 -6.38
CA LYS A 52 -0.32 -10.81 -5.99
C LYS A 52 -1.52 -10.90 -5.05
N SER A 53 -2.42 -11.83 -5.33
CA SER A 53 -3.55 -12.20 -4.48
C SER A 53 -3.25 -13.49 -3.72
N SER A 54 -3.80 -13.62 -2.52
CA SER A 54 -3.76 -14.86 -1.73
C SER A 54 -5.06 -15.02 -0.95
N VAL A 55 -5.52 -16.26 -0.77
CA VAL A 55 -6.78 -16.57 -0.08
C VAL A 55 -6.54 -17.52 1.08
N CYS A 56 -7.06 -17.17 2.25
CA CYS A 56 -7.06 -18.00 3.45
C CYS A 56 -8.51 -18.31 3.87
N ASN A 57 -8.87 -19.59 3.89
CA ASN A 57 -10.25 -20.01 4.20
C ASN A 57 -10.67 -19.77 5.67
N VAL A 58 -9.72 -19.39 6.54
CA VAL A 58 -9.98 -19.13 7.96
C VAL A 58 -10.15 -17.62 8.20
N PRO A 59 -11.37 -17.14 8.52
CA PRO A 59 -11.62 -15.72 8.79
C PRO A 59 -10.92 -15.25 10.08
N SER A 60 -10.80 -13.94 10.27
CA SER A 60 -10.36 -13.39 11.56
C SER A 60 -11.51 -13.43 12.58
N LYS A 61 -11.18 -13.27 13.86
CA LYS A 61 -12.21 -13.20 14.91
C LYS A 61 -13.11 -11.99 14.69
N GLY A 62 -14.40 -12.22 14.43
CA GLY A 62 -15.40 -11.18 14.20
C GLY A 62 -15.95 -11.21 12.77
N PRO A 63 -15.28 -10.59 11.79
CA PRO A 63 -15.81 -10.48 10.43
C PRO A 63 -15.73 -11.82 9.68
N GLN A 64 -16.77 -12.12 8.89
CA GLN A 64 -16.81 -13.34 8.05
C GLN A 64 -15.83 -13.28 6.87
N MET A 65 -15.49 -12.06 6.42
CA MET A 65 -14.51 -11.79 5.38
C MET A 65 -13.68 -10.56 5.72
N ASN A 66 -12.40 -10.58 5.38
CA ASN A 66 -11.53 -9.41 5.46
C ASN A 66 -10.44 -9.48 4.38
N ALA A 67 -9.81 -8.34 4.13
CA ALA A 67 -8.66 -8.24 3.24
C ALA A 67 -7.57 -7.39 3.91
N THR A 68 -6.33 -7.85 3.78
CA THR A 68 -5.14 -7.10 4.18
C THR A 68 -4.32 -6.84 2.92
N SER A 69 -4.05 -5.57 2.63
CA SER A 69 -3.17 -5.18 1.53
C SER A 69 -1.84 -4.65 2.05
N ILE A 70 -0.76 -5.01 1.34
CA ILE A 70 0.59 -4.50 1.55
C ILE A 70 1.03 -3.95 0.19
N GLY A 71 1.21 -2.63 0.11
CA GLY A 71 1.64 -1.96 -1.10
C GLY A 71 3.03 -1.36 -0.91
N ASN A 72 3.93 -1.65 -1.86
CA ASN A 72 5.12 -0.83 -2.06
C ASN A 72 4.73 0.30 -3.02
N SER A 73 4.73 1.55 -2.54
CA SER A 73 4.31 2.70 -3.34
C SER A 73 5.29 3.85 -3.19
N THR A 74 5.58 4.52 -4.29
CA THR A 74 6.42 5.73 -4.29
C THR A 74 5.75 6.90 -3.56
N ALA A 75 4.44 6.83 -3.31
CA ALA A 75 3.72 7.81 -2.49
C ALA A 75 4.28 7.96 -1.06
N ILE A 76 5.01 6.95 -0.56
CA ILE A 76 5.67 7.01 0.75
C ILE A 76 6.63 8.20 0.90
N GLN A 77 7.14 8.73 -0.22
CA GLN A 77 7.96 9.94 -0.23
C GLN A 77 7.29 11.13 0.44
N GLY A 78 5.95 11.23 0.37
CA GLY A 78 5.20 12.32 1.00
C GLY A 78 5.33 12.31 2.52
N MET A 79 5.32 11.12 3.14
CA MET A 79 5.56 10.95 4.56
C MET A 79 7.00 11.34 4.93
N PHE A 80 7.99 10.83 4.20
CA PHE A 80 9.39 11.15 4.45
C PHE A 80 9.70 12.63 4.27
N LYS A 81 9.07 13.30 3.31
CA LYS A 81 9.19 14.75 3.11
C LYS A 81 8.73 15.52 4.34
N ARG A 82 7.58 15.16 4.95
CA ARG A 82 7.11 15.81 6.18
C ARG A 82 8.09 15.65 7.34
N VAL A 83 8.62 14.44 7.53
CA VAL A 83 9.66 14.19 8.55
C VAL A 83 10.91 15.02 8.29
N LEU A 84 11.36 15.07 7.03
CA LEU A 84 12.53 15.84 6.62
C LEU A 84 12.34 17.35 6.84
N ASP A 85 11.16 17.88 6.55
CA ASP A 85 10.84 19.30 6.74
C ASP A 85 10.90 19.67 8.23
N MET A 86 10.34 18.83 9.11
CA MET A 86 10.43 19.00 10.56
C MET A 86 11.86 18.90 11.07
N PHE A 87 12.60 17.88 10.63
CA PHE A 87 14.01 17.70 10.98
C PHE A 87 14.84 18.93 10.56
N THR A 88 14.66 19.37 9.32
CA THR A 88 15.38 20.52 8.75
C THR A 88 15.09 21.80 9.55
N ALA A 89 13.84 22.03 9.97
CA ALA A 89 13.48 23.18 10.78
C ALA A 89 14.19 23.22 12.14
N LEU A 90 14.30 22.07 12.80
CA LEU A 90 15.00 21.93 14.09
C LEU A 90 16.52 22.04 13.91
N PHE A 91 17.06 21.33 12.93
CA PHE A 91 18.50 21.27 12.67
C PHE A 91 19.08 22.63 12.28
N ARG A 92 18.38 23.40 11.43
CA ARG A 92 18.77 24.78 11.07
C ARG A 92 18.90 25.70 12.28
N ARG A 93 18.14 25.43 13.35
CA ARG A 93 18.18 26.20 14.60
C ARG A 93 19.14 25.60 15.64
N LYS A 94 19.83 24.50 15.32
CA LYS A 94 20.66 23.74 16.25
C LYS A 94 19.91 23.32 17.53
N ALA A 95 18.58 23.21 17.44
CA ALA A 95 17.75 22.84 18.58
C ALA A 95 18.04 21.39 18.99
N PHE A 96 18.18 21.15 20.30
CA PHE A 96 18.42 19.82 20.89
C PHE A 96 19.68 19.08 20.39
N LEU A 97 20.66 19.76 19.78
CA LEU A 97 21.89 19.11 19.32
C LEU A 97 22.85 18.67 20.45
N HIS A 98 22.66 19.20 21.66
CA HIS A 98 23.54 18.99 22.81
C HIS A 98 23.01 17.93 23.79
N TRP A 99 21.86 17.34 23.48
CA TRP A 99 21.27 16.27 24.27
C TRP A 99 22.01 14.95 24.07
#